data_AF-A0A1Q4ZWK9-F1
#
_entry.id   AF-A0A1Q4ZWK9-F1
#
_cell.length_a   1.000
_cell.length_b   1.000
_cell.length_c   1.000
_cell.angle_alpha   90.00
_cell.angle_beta   90.00
_cell.angle_gamma   90.00
#
_symmetry.space_group_name_H-M   'P 1'
#
loop_
_entity.id
_entity.type
_entity.pdbx_description
1 polymer ?
#
loop_
_entity_poly.entity_id
_entity_poly.type
_entity_poly.pdbx_seq_one_letter_code
_entity_poly.pdbx_strand_id
1 'polypeptide(L)'
;MGTVPDSDGTPAPAGHPHALAALVARESGAEVEAVHDPDTGRWTLEWTDGETVEGVERAVRAAGPEAARGLHYRRRLSESAVALGAVRLATSTDGSGPRPDVDAAAVEAFWRDVRLPSPLTEREALLVYGLIYQVHDDHRRNEAEPEQICSLVRQAGLAAILLRRPEALTPAELLTARYAGSHGHPAWRYCLVPMDDARLVRAVHADRTATAEHLKAALTLTATLPDTPEAVTSQLRARLRRSG
;
A
#
# COMPACT_ATOMS: atom_id res chain seq x y z
N MET A 1 -5.59 -17.66 34.59
CA MET A 1 -6.89 -18.17 34.10
C MET A 1 -7.92 -17.12 34.46
N GLY A 2 -8.28 -16.25 33.51
CA GLY A 2 -9.29 -15.20 33.73
C GLY A 2 -10.39 -15.38 32.69
N THR A 3 -11.60 -15.63 33.17
CA THR A 3 -12.84 -15.70 32.39
C THR A 3 -13.36 -14.29 32.15
N VAL A 4 -13.57 -13.92 30.88
CA VAL A 4 -14.30 -12.69 30.51
C VAL A 4 -15.80 -13.01 30.60
N PRO A 5 -16.59 -12.28 31.39
CA PRO A 5 -18.01 -12.56 31.58
C PRO A 5 -18.86 -11.98 30.44
N ASP A 6 -19.91 -12.70 30.07
CA ASP A 6 -21.01 -12.18 29.25
C ASP A 6 -21.95 -11.31 30.12
N SER A 7 -22.87 -10.57 29.50
CA SER A 7 -23.74 -9.56 30.14
C SER A 7 -24.61 -10.09 31.30
N ASP A 8 -24.73 -11.42 31.45
CA ASP A 8 -25.46 -12.12 32.51
C ASP A 8 -24.56 -12.94 33.47
N GLY A 9 -23.24 -12.77 33.44
CA GLY A 9 -22.32 -13.34 34.44
C GLY A 9 -22.22 -14.88 34.47
N THR A 10 -22.77 -15.58 33.48
CA THR A 10 -22.67 -17.04 33.37
C THR A 10 -21.47 -17.42 32.50
N PRO A 11 -20.57 -18.33 32.93
CA PRO A 11 -19.46 -18.78 32.10
C PRO A 11 -20.02 -19.50 30.87
N ALA A 12 -19.75 -18.95 29.69
CA ALA A 12 -20.19 -19.53 28.43
C ALA A 12 -19.60 -20.94 28.28
N PRO A 13 -20.39 -21.92 27.78
CA PRO A 13 -19.92 -23.29 27.61
C PRO A 13 -18.69 -23.34 26.68
N ALA A 14 -17.80 -24.30 26.92
CA ALA A 14 -16.68 -24.56 26.03
C ALA A 14 -17.21 -24.81 24.60
N GLY A 15 -16.85 -23.93 23.66
CA GLY A 15 -17.37 -23.93 22.29
C GLY A 15 -18.37 -22.82 21.97
N HIS A 16 -18.75 -21.96 22.93
CA HIS A 16 -19.50 -20.75 22.63
C HIS A 16 -18.66 -19.76 21.79
N PRO A 17 -19.22 -19.10 20.78
CA PRO A 17 -18.48 -18.16 19.90
C PRO A 17 -17.67 -17.10 20.66
N HIS A 18 -18.21 -16.52 21.74
CA HIS A 18 -17.47 -15.57 22.58
C HIS A 18 -16.27 -16.19 23.32
N ALA A 19 -16.37 -17.43 23.78
CA ALA A 19 -15.26 -18.12 24.43
C ALA A 19 -14.14 -18.43 23.43
N LEU A 20 -14.50 -18.75 22.19
CA LEU A 20 -13.54 -18.98 21.09
C LEU A 20 -12.88 -17.67 20.65
N ALA A 21 -13.63 -16.58 20.53
CA ALA A 21 -13.09 -15.25 20.25
C ALA A 21 -12.03 -14.86 21.28
N ALA A 22 -12.33 -15.02 22.58
CA ALA A 22 -11.38 -14.73 23.66
C ALA A 22 -10.13 -15.64 23.63
N LEU A 23 -10.27 -16.90 23.24
CA LEU A 23 -9.15 -17.83 23.08
C LEU A 23 -8.23 -17.40 21.93
N VAL A 24 -8.80 -17.16 20.75
CA VAL A 24 -8.04 -16.72 19.56
C VAL A 24 -7.38 -15.37 19.81
N ALA A 25 -8.07 -14.43 20.48
CA ALA A 25 -7.50 -13.14 20.82
C ALA A 25 -6.24 -13.28 21.69
N ARG A 26 -6.27 -14.18 22.68
CA ARG A 26 -5.11 -14.46 23.55
C ARG A 26 -3.94 -15.10 22.80
N GLU A 27 -4.20 -15.97 21.83
CA GLU A 27 -3.15 -16.68 21.09
C GLU A 27 -2.54 -15.83 19.97
N SER A 28 -3.38 -15.06 19.27
CA SER A 28 -2.97 -14.24 18.13
C SER A 28 -2.45 -12.85 18.54
N GLY A 29 -2.86 -12.36 19.71
CA GLY A 29 -2.61 -11.00 20.18
C GLY A 29 -3.45 -9.93 19.48
N ALA A 30 -4.46 -10.33 18.69
CA ALA A 30 -5.41 -9.43 18.03
C ALA A 30 -6.75 -9.40 18.78
N GLU A 31 -7.47 -8.29 18.72
CA GLU A 31 -8.85 -8.26 19.19
C GLU A 31 -9.74 -9.05 18.21
N VAL A 32 -10.48 -10.00 18.76
CA VAL A 32 -11.41 -10.86 18.00
C VAL A 32 -12.78 -10.74 18.63
N GLU A 33 -13.77 -10.43 17.80
CA GLU A 33 -15.17 -10.30 18.19
C GLU A 33 -15.99 -11.46 17.64
N ALA A 34 -16.98 -11.92 18.40
CA ALA A 34 -17.98 -12.85 17.88
C ALA A 34 -19.25 -12.08 17.55
N VAL A 35 -19.62 -12.05 16.28
CA VAL A 35 -20.76 -11.30 15.74
C VAL A 35 -21.84 -12.30 15.35
N HIS A 36 -23.06 -12.10 15.87
CA HIS A 36 -24.23 -12.89 15.48
C HIS A 36 -25.05 -12.14 14.44
N ASP A 37 -25.28 -12.77 13.30
CA ASP A 37 -26.23 -12.30 12.30
C ASP A 37 -27.64 -12.83 12.64
N PRO A 38 -28.58 -11.96 13.05
CA PRO A 38 -29.93 -12.39 13.45
C PRO A 38 -30.76 -12.92 12.27
N ASP A 39 -30.48 -12.51 11.04
CA ASP A 39 -31.26 -12.89 9.87
C ASP A 39 -30.87 -14.28 9.37
N THR A 40 -29.59 -14.64 9.45
CA THR A 40 -29.09 -15.96 9.06
C THR A 40 -28.88 -16.92 10.23
N GLY A 41 -28.93 -16.42 11.47
CA GLY A 41 -28.64 -17.17 12.69
C GLY A 41 -27.18 -17.63 12.79
N ARG A 42 -26.28 -17.01 12.02
CA ARG A 42 -24.88 -17.43 11.89
C ARG A 42 -23.99 -16.59 12.79
N TRP A 43 -22.98 -17.26 13.35
CA TRP A 43 -21.92 -16.62 14.10
C TRP A 43 -20.68 -16.43 13.23
N THR A 44 -20.10 -15.24 13.28
CA THR A 44 -18.85 -14.91 12.60
C THR A 44 -17.83 -14.45 13.64
N LEU A 45 -16.62 -15.02 13.60
CA LEU A 45 -15.47 -14.44 14.29
C LEU A 45 -14.84 -13.39 13.39
N GLU A 46 -14.84 -12.14 13.86
CA GLU A 46 -14.31 -11.00 13.13
C GLU A 46 -13.10 -10.40 13.85
N TRP A 47 -12.08 -10.02 13.09
CA TRP A 47 -10.89 -9.34 13.62
C TRP A 47 -10.29 -8.43 12.55
N THR A 48 -9.49 -7.45 12.98
CA THR A 48 -8.80 -6.51 12.08
C THR A 48 -7.33 -6.87 11.95
N ASP A 49 -6.82 -6.95 10.72
CA ASP A 49 -5.45 -7.33 10.42
C ASP A 49 -5.02 -8.63 11.13
N GLY A 50 -3.77 -8.77 11.57
CA GLY A 50 -3.34 -9.93 12.34
C GLY A 50 -3.29 -11.22 11.52
N GLU A 51 -3.74 -12.30 12.14
CA GLU A 51 -3.65 -13.66 11.59
C GLU A 51 -4.53 -13.84 10.33
N THR A 52 -4.15 -14.78 9.49
CA THR A 52 -4.92 -15.21 8.32
C THR A 52 -6.22 -15.92 8.73
N VAL A 53 -7.20 -15.93 7.85
CA VAL A 53 -8.46 -16.67 8.08
C VAL A 53 -8.17 -18.15 8.33
N GLU A 54 -7.31 -18.76 7.50
CA GLU A 54 -6.91 -20.16 7.66
C GLU A 54 -6.17 -20.39 8.99
N GLY A 55 -5.34 -19.43 9.43
CA GLY A 55 -4.65 -19.48 10.71
C GLY A 55 -5.62 -19.51 11.89
N VAL A 56 -6.62 -18.63 11.90
CA VAL A 56 -7.65 -18.59 12.94
C VAL A 56 -8.54 -19.84 12.90
N GLU A 57 -8.96 -20.29 11.72
CA GLU A 57 -9.71 -21.53 11.56
C GLU A 57 -8.97 -22.74 12.15
N ARG A 58 -7.66 -22.82 11.90
CA ARG A 58 -6.81 -23.89 12.43
C ARG A 58 -6.71 -23.82 13.96
N ALA A 59 -6.57 -22.62 14.53
CA ALA A 59 -6.54 -22.43 15.98
C ALA A 59 -7.87 -22.83 16.63
N VAL A 60 -9.01 -22.42 16.07
CA VAL A 60 -10.34 -22.79 16.57
C VAL A 60 -10.57 -24.30 16.48
N ARG A 61 -10.16 -24.94 15.36
CA ARG A 61 -10.27 -26.39 15.20
C ARG A 61 -9.41 -27.15 16.21
N ALA A 62 -8.23 -26.62 16.57
CA ALA A 62 -7.37 -27.20 17.59
C ALA A 62 -7.99 -27.12 19.00
N ALA A 63 -8.82 -26.11 19.28
CA ALA A 63 -9.60 -26.01 20.51
C ALA A 63 -10.78 -27.01 20.58
N GLY A 64 -11.29 -27.45 19.43
CA GLY A 64 -12.30 -28.51 19.34
C GLY A 64 -13.05 -28.53 17.99
N PRO A 65 -13.15 -29.66 17.27
CA PRO A 65 -13.84 -29.72 15.98
C PRO A 65 -15.34 -29.39 16.03
N GLU A 66 -16.01 -29.67 17.16
CA GLU A 66 -17.43 -29.34 17.35
C GLU A 66 -17.63 -27.83 17.54
N ALA A 67 -16.69 -27.18 18.22
CA ALA A 67 -16.69 -25.73 18.44
C ALA A 67 -16.50 -24.93 17.14
N ALA A 68 -15.86 -25.51 16.13
CA ALA A 68 -15.66 -24.90 14.82
C ALA A 68 -16.89 -25.03 13.89
N ARG A 69 -17.88 -25.89 14.21
CA ARG A 69 -19.00 -26.15 13.30
C ARG A 69 -19.94 -24.94 13.24
N GLY A 70 -20.24 -24.49 12.02
CA GLY A 70 -21.19 -23.40 11.78
C GLY A 70 -20.66 -21.99 12.04
N LEU A 71 -19.37 -21.86 12.40
CA LEU A 71 -18.69 -20.57 12.49
C LEU A 71 -18.21 -20.10 11.13
N HIS A 72 -18.41 -18.81 10.88
CA HIS A 72 -17.75 -18.08 9.81
C HIS A 72 -16.58 -17.28 10.38
N TYR A 73 -15.65 -16.92 9.49
CA TYR A 73 -14.43 -16.23 9.85
C TYR A 73 -14.23 -15.08 8.88
N ARG A 74 -14.01 -13.87 9.41
CA ARG A 74 -13.83 -12.68 8.59
C ARG A 74 -12.70 -11.83 9.14
N ARG A 75 -11.66 -11.67 8.33
CA ARG A 75 -10.62 -10.69 8.58
C ARG A 75 -10.98 -9.38 7.89
N ARG A 76 -11.11 -8.30 8.65
CA ARG A 76 -11.17 -6.93 8.13
C ARG A 76 -9.76 -6.39 7.96
N LEU A 77 -9.55 -5.52 6.98
CA LEU A 77 -8.26 -4.86 6.76
C LEU A 77 -8.30 -3.45 7.33
N SER A 78 -7.26 -3.04 8.05
CA SER A 78 -7.09 -1.63 8.43
C SER A 78 -6.83 -0.75 7.21
N GLU A 79 -7.03 0.57 7.35
CA GLU A 79 -6.71 1.55 6.30
C GLU A 79 -5.25 1.42 5.83
N SER A 80 -4.33 1.22 6.77
CA SER A 80 -2.91 1.03 6.50
C SER A 80 -2.64 -0.23 5.68
N ALA A 81 -3.30 -1.35 6.02
CA ALA A 81 -3.19 -2.59 5.26
C ALA A 81 -3.77 -2.43 3.85
N VAL A 82 -4.92 -1.75 3.71
CA VAL A 82 -5.53 -1.50 2.40
C VAL A 82 -4.63 -0.62 1.55
N ALA A 83 -4.17 0.52 2.08
CA ALA A 83 -3.31 1.45 1.37
C ALA A 83 -1.98 0.78 0.97
N LEU A 84 -1.37 -0.01 1.84
CA LEU A 84 -0.14 -0.74 1.51
C LEU A 84 -0.39 -1.79 0.42
N GLY A 85 -1.50 -2.52 0.48
CA GLY A 85 -1.90 -3.48 -0.55
C GLY A 85 -2.10 -2.81 -1.89
N ALA A 86 -2.82 -1.68 -1.92
CA ALA A 86 -3.04 -0.89 -3.12
C ALA A 86 -1.74 -0.35 -3.73
N VAL A 87 -0.80 0.13 -2.89
CA VAL A 87 0.54 0.55 -3.32
C VAL A 87 1.29 -0.61 -3.96
N ARG A 88 1.38 -1.76 -3.28
CA ARG A 88 2.13 -2.93 -3.77
C ARG A 88 1.54 -3.54 -5.03
N LEU A 89 0.21 -3.61 -5.13
CA LEU A 89 -0.46 -4.05 -6.35
C LEU A 89 -0.14 -3.12 -7.52
N ALA A 90 -0.25 -1.81 -7.31
CA ALA A 90 0.04 -0.81 -8.34
C ALA A 90 1.51 -0.84 -8.80
N THR A 91 2.46 -1.12 -7.91
CA THR A 91 3.90 -1.18 -8.23
C THR A 91 4.41 -2.58 -8.57
N SER A 92 3.54 -3.58 -8.64
CA SER A 92 3.93 -4.98 -8.97
C SER A 92 4.24 -5.20 -10.45
N THR A 93 3.83 -4.26 -11.31
CA THR A 93 4.09 -4.28 -12.76
C THR A 93 5.30 -3.43 -13.13
N ASP A 94 5.93 -3.76 -14.25
CA ASP A 94 6.94 -2.92 -14.90
C ASP A 94 6.33 -1.76 -15.70
N GLY A 95 5.02 -1.54 -15.57
CA GLY A 95 4.29 -0.48 -16.28
C GLY A 95 4.07 -0.79 -17.75
N SER A 96 4.48 -1.98 -18.22
CA SER A 96 4.12 -2.50 -19.54
C SER A 96 2.72 -3.13 -19.46
N GLY A 97 1.84 -2.74 -20.39
CA GLY A 97 0.50 -3.30 -20.49
C GLY A 97 -0.59 -2.47 -19.79
N PRO A 98 -1.75 -3.08 -19.53
CA PRO A 98 -2.89 -2.37 -18.96
C PRO A 98 -2.56 -1.92 -17.55
N ARG A 99 -3.29 -0.89 -17.11
CA ARG A 99 -3.18 -0.40 -15.75
C ARG A 99 -3.49 -1.54 -14.75
N PRO A 100 -2.72 -1.66 -13.65
CA PRO A 100 -3.03 -2.61 -12.58
C PRO A 100 -4.45 -2.44 -12.08
N ASP A 101 -5.12 -3.57 -11.89
CA ASP A 101 -6.43 -3.59 -11.26
C ASP A 101 -6.25 -3.45 -9.75
N VAL A 102 -6.69 -2.31 -9.22
CA VAL A 102 -6.52 -1.95 -7.81
C VAL A 102 -7.90 -1.64 -7.26
N ASP A 103 -8.57 -2.63 -6.71
CA ASP A 103 -9.84 -2.51 -6.00
C ASP A 103 -9.78 -3.21 -4.64
N ALA A 104 -10.82 -3.02 -3.82
CA ALA A 104 -10.86 -3.60 -2.49
C ALA A 104 -10.75 -5.14 -2.52
N ALA A 105 -11.36 -5.81 -3.50
CA ALA A 105 -11.34 -7.27 -3.62
C ALA A 105 -9.95 -7.81 -4.00
N ALA A 106 -9.24 -7.11 -4.89
CA ALA A 106 -7.87 -7.42 -5.27
C ALA A 106 -6.92 -7.25 -4.07
N VAL A 107 -7.12 -6.21 -3.26
CA VAL A 107 -6.35 -5.98 -2.03
C VAL A 107 -6.62 -7.07 -0.98
N GLU A 108 -7.89 -7.45 -0.78
CA GLU A 108 -8.25 -8.57 0.09
C GLU A 108 -7.62 -9.88 -0.39
N ALA A 109 -7.66 -10.15 -1.69
CA ALA A 109 -7.03 -11.33 -2.29
C ALA A 109 -5.51 -11.32 -2.13
N PHE A 110 -4.86 -10.16 -2.30
CA PHE A 110 -3.42 -9.97 -2.13
C PHE A 110 -2.95 -10.30 -0.71
N TRP A 111 -3.79 -9.99 0.30
CA TRP A 111 -3.45 -10.21 1.71
C TRP A 111 -4.00 -11.50 2.32
N ARG A 112 -4.72 -12.32 1.54
CA ARG A 112 -5.43 -13.51 2.03
C ARG A 112 -4.56 -14.42 2.91
N ASP A 113 -3.36 -14.70 2.44
CA ASP A 113 -2.45 -15.68 3.04
C ASP A 113 -1.27 -15.03 3.76
N VAL A 114 -1.35 -13.72 4.04
CA VAL A 114 -0.28 -12.93 4.66
C VAL A 114 -0.76 -12.43 6.02
N ARG A 115 0.05 -12.68 7.06
CA ARG A 115 -0.16 -12.10 8.39
C ARG A 115 0.14 -10.60 8.38
N LEU A 116 -0.69 -9.82 9.06
CA LEU A 116 -0.55 -8.36 9.17
C LEU A 116 -0.20 -7.92 10.61
N PRO A 117 0.42 -6.73 10.78
CA PRO A 117 0.87 -5.82 9.73
C PRO A 117 2.10 -6.37 8.97
N SER A 118 2.12 -6.17 7.66
CA SER A 118 3.33 -6.42 6.85
C SER A 118 4.37 -5.35 7.17
N PRO A 119 5.68 -5.64 7.12
CA PRO A 119 6.71 -4.59 7.19
C PRO A 119 6.55 -3.59 6.04
N LEU A 120 6.85 -2.31 6.33
CA LEU A 120 6.88 -1.21 5.36
C LEU A 120 8.32 -0.72 5.15
N THR A 121 8.66 -0.37 3.92
CA THR A 121 9.80 0.51 3.62
C THR A 121 9.45 1.97 3.95
N GLU A 122 10.47 2.83 4.10
CA GLU A 122 10.25 4.27 4.33
C GLU A 122 9.40 4.91 3.23
N ARG A 123 9.64 4.50 1.97
CA ARG A 123 8.90 4.98 0.81
C ARG A 123 7.44 4.52 0.82
N GLU A 124 7.18 3.27 1.17
CA GLU A 124 5.81 2.76 1.33
C GLU A 124 5.09 3.51 2.45
N ALA A 125 5.77 3.79 3.57
CA ALA A 125 5.18 4.53 4.68
C ALA A 125 4.73 5.95 4.26
N LEU A 126 5.54 6.64 3.45
CA LEU A 126 5.17 7.95 2.89
C LEU A 126 3.94 7.89 1.98
N LEU A 127 3.88 6.88 1.09
CA LEU A 127 2.76 6.69 0.17
C LEU A 127 1.47 6.32 0.92
N VAL A 128 1.55 5.39 1.86
CA VAL A 128 0.43 4.97 2.71
C VAL A 128 -0.13 6.16 3.48
N TYR A 129 0.74 6.91 4.16
CA TYR A 129 0.34 8.12 4.88
C TYR A 129 -0.33 9.14 3.96
N GLY A 130 0.28 9.43 2.80
CA GLY A 130 -0.24 10.40 1.84
C GLY A 130 -1.60 10.00 1.24
N LEU A 131 -1.82 8.71 1.01
CA LEU A 131 -3.10 8.18 0.51
C LEU A 131 -4.21 8.32 1.56
N ILE A 132 -3.97 7.83 2.79
CA ILE A 132 -4.95 7.89 3.87
C ILE A 132 -5.30 9.35 4.19
N TYR A 133 -4.28 10.19 4.34
CA TYR A 133 -4.47 11.61 4.61
C TYR A 133 -5.31 12.30 3.53
N GLN A 134 -5.05 11.99 2.26
CA GLN A 134 -5.83 12.57 1.15
C GLN A 134 -7.29 12.13 1.19
N VAL A 135 -7.56 10.84 1.45
CA VAL A 135 -8.95 10.35 1.55
C VAL A 135 -9.66 11.01 2.73
N HIS A 136 -8.99 11.14 3.87
CA HIS A 136 -9.54 11.84 5.04
C HIS A 136 -9.87 13.31 4.74
N ASP A 137 -8.99 14.01 4.02
CA ASP A 137 -9.19 15.41 3.60
C ASP A 137 -10.36 15.54 2.59
N ASP A 138 -10.39 14.69 1.56
CA ASP A 138 -11.44 14.70 0.52
C ASP A 138 -12.84 14.44 1.10
N HIS A 139 -12.94 13.59 2.12
CA HIS A 139 -14.20 13.23 2.75
C HIS A 139 -14.48 13.95 4.08
N ARG A 140 -13.55 14.77 4.57
CA ARG A 140 -13.62 15.52 5.84
C ARG A 140 -13.97 14.65 7.04
N ARG A 141 -13.38 13.46 7.13
CA ARG A 141 -13.55 12.50 8.23
C ARG A 141 -12.27 11.72 8.48
N ASN A 142 -12.10 11.21 9.68
CA ASN A 142 -10.91 10.45 10.09
C ASN A 142 -11.02 8.95 9.77
N GLU A 143 -11.80 8.60 8.75
CA GLU A 143 -12.05 7.22 8.32
C GLU A 143 -12.06 7.14 6.79
N ALA A 144 -11.39 6.14 6.24
CA ALA A 144 -11.21 5.87 4.83
C ALA A 144 -11.73 4.46 4.50
N GLU A 145 -12.75 4.39 3.66
CA GLU A 145 -13.25 3.11 3.18
C GLU A 145 -12.24 2.48 2.22
N PRO A 146 -12.14 1.14 2.16
CA PRO A 146 -11.18 0.47 1.27
C PRO A 146 -11.31 0.91 -0.19
N GLU A 147 -12.54 1.06 -0.67
CA GLU A 147 -12.82 1.47 -2.04
C GLU A 147 -12.46 2.93 -2.32
N GLN A 148 -12.49 3.81 -1.31
CA GLN A 148 -12.06 5.20 -1.47
C GLN A 148 -10.55 5.28 -1.67
N ILE A 149 -9.78 4.52 -0.88
CA ILE A 149 -8.33 4.41 -1.01
C ILE A 149 -7.97 3.84 -2.40
N CYS A 150 -8.59 2.74 -2.78
CA CYS A 150 -8.35 2.11 -4.08
C CYS A 150 -8.74 3.01 -5.25
N SER A 151 -9.89 3.68 -5.15
CA SER A 151 -10.35 4.66 -6.16
C SER A 151 -9.38 5.84 -6.30
N LEU A 152 -8.83 6.37 -5.20
CA LEU A 152 -7.83 7.42 -5.26
C LEU A 152 -6.58 6.97 -6.04
N VAL A 153 -6.07 5.77 -5.75
CA VAL A 153 -4.97 5.16 -6.53
C VAL A 153 -5.39 4.98 -7.99
N ARG A 154 -6.63 4.55 -8.25
CA ARG A 154 -7.21 4.38 -9.59
C ARG A 154 -7.55 5.68 -10.34
N GLN A 155 -7.58 6.84 -9.70
CA GLN A 155 -7.92 8.10 -10.39
C GLN A 155 -6.72 9.04 -10.46
N ALA A 156 -6.12 9.34 -9.30
CA ALA A 156 -4.98 10.22 -9.17
C ALA A 156 -3.67 9.52 -9.56
N GLY A 157 -3.51 8.25 -9.19
CA GLY A 157 -2.26 7.53 -9.32
C GLY A 157 -1.24 7.88 -8.23
N LEU A 158 -0.32 6.96 -7.98
CA LEU A 158 0.66 7.08 -6.91
C LEU A 158 1.61 8.26 -7.09
N ALA A 159 1.95 8.62 -8.33
CA ALA A 159 2.86 9.75 -8.57
C ALA A 159 2.30 11.06 -8.02
N ALA A 160 0.98 11.27 -8.09
CA ALA A 160 0.36 12.49 -7.57
C ALA A 160 0.53 12.63 -6.05
N ILE A 161 0.56 11.51 -5.32
CA ILE A 161 0.82 11.49 -3.88
C ILE A 161 2.28 11.81 -3.61
N LEU A 162 3.19 11.17 -4.33
CA LEU A 162 4.63 11.34 -4.16
C LEU A 162 5.11 12.75 -4.52
N LEU A 163 4.53 13.38 -5.54
CA LEU A 163 4.88 14.74 -5.98
C LEU A 163 4.61 15.83 -4.93
N ARG A 164 3.83 15.53 -3.89
CA ARG A 164 3.63 16.43 -2.74
C ARG A 164 4.79 16.40 -1.75
N ARG A 165 5.69 15.43 -1.91
CA ARG A 165 6.92 15.23 -1.14
C ARG A 165 8.10 15.12 -2.10
N PRO A 166 8.42 16.21 -2.84
CA PRO A 166 9.46 16.19 -3.88
C PRO A 166 10.83 15.73 -3.35
N GLU A 167 11.10 15.92 -2.06
CA GLU A 167 12.29 15.43 -1.36
C GLU A 167 12.45 13.90 -1.35
N ALA A 168 11.36 13.16 -1.57
CA ALA A 168 11.36 11.69 -1.61
C ALA A 168 11.56 11.12 -3.03
N LEU A 169 11.65 11.99 -4.05
CA LEU A 169 11.86 11.56 -5.43
C LEU A 169 13.31 11.18 -5.68
N THR A 170 13.52 10.03 -6.33
CA THR A 170 14.84 9.72 -6.88
C THR A 170 15.17 10.64 -8.07
N PRO A 171 16.44 10.74 -8.49
CA PRO A 171 16.81 11.54 -9.66
C PRO A 171 16.02 11.18 -10.93
N ALA A 172 15.81 9.89 -11.20
CA ALA A 172 15.04 9.44 -12.36
C ALA A 172 13.57 9.87 -12.28
N GLU A 173 12.98 9.82 -11.09
CA GLU A 173 11.59 10.20 -10.84
C GLU A 173 11.36 11.70 -10.95
N LEU A 174 12.27 12.49 -10.40
CA LEU A 174 12.26 13.95 -10.54
C LEU A 174 12.25 14.35 -12.02
N LEU A 175 13.15 13.76 -12.81
CA LEU A 175 13.22 14.04 -14.24
C LEU A 175 12.00 13.47 -14.98
N THR A 176 11.52 12.29 -14.61
CA THR A 176 10.31 11.67 -15.18
C THR A 176 9.09 12.57 -14.97
N ALA A 177 8.91 13.12 -13.77
CA ALA A 177 7.82 14.03 -13.47
C ALA A 177 7.80 15.26 -14.39
N ARG A 178 8.97 15.74 -14.82
CA ARG A 178 9.10 16.85 -15.78
C ARG A 178 8.91 16.42 -17.23
N TYR A 179 9.52 15.31 -17.64
CA TYR A 179 9.68 14.96 -19.06
C TYR A 179 8.74 13.88 -19.58
N ALA A 180 7.99 13.18 -18.73
CA ALA A 180 7.07 12.13 -19.16
C ALA A 180 5.96 12.62 -20.11
N GLY A 181 5.72 13.93 -20.18
CA GLY A 181 4.64 14.51 -20.98
C GLY A 181 3.28 13.92 -20.58
N SER A 182 2.22 14.20 -21.33
CA SER A 182 0.86 13.73 -20.99
C SER A 182 0.59 12.26 -21.31
N HIS A 183 1.31 11.64 -22.27
CA HIS A 183 0.96 10.31 -22.81
C HIS A 183 2.01 9.21 -22.54
N GLY A 184 3.29 9.53 -22.27
CA GLY A 184 4.29 8.55 -21.78
C GLY A 184 4.16 8.26 -20.28
N HIS A 185 3.17 8.89 -19.66
CA HIS A 185 2.95 9.10 -18.24
C HIS A 185 2.24 7.98 -17.46
N PRO A 186 1.46 7.03 -18.04
CA PRO A 186 0.69 6.07 -17.23
C PRO A 186 1.55 5.17 -16.34
N ALA A 187 2.67 4.66 -16.85
CA ALA A 187 3.59 3.81 -16.11
C ALA A 187 4.17 4.53 -14.87
N TRP A 188 4.60 5.78 -15.04
CA TRP A 188 5.01 6.64 -13.93
C TRP A 188 3.84 6.97 -12.99
N ARG A 189 2.75 7.49 -13.53
CA ARG A 189 1.60 7.99 -12.77
C ARG A 189 1.05 6.95 -11.83
N TYR A 190 0.88 5.74 -12.34
CA TYR A 190 0.11 4.70 -11.68
C TYR A 190 0.99 3.64 -11.05
N CYS A 191 2.15 3.34 -11.65
CA CYS A 191 3.01 2.24 -11.21
C CYS A 191 4.37 2.73 -10.66
N LEU A 192 4.61 4.05 -10.64
CA LEU A 192 5.89 4.67 -10.24
C LEU A 192 7.10 4.16 -11.03
N VAL A 193 6.88 3.73 -12.28
CA VAL A 193 7.98 3.30 -13.17
C VAL A 193 8.55 4.53 -13.87
N PRO A 194 9.81 4.92 -13.59
CA PRO A 194 10.42 6.07 -14.23
C PRO A 194 10.71 5.80 -15.71
N MET A 195 10.90 6.86 -16.48
CA MET A 195 11.44 6.74 -17.84
C MET A 195 12.88 6.20 -17.79
N ASP A 196 13.31 5.60 -18.90
CA ASP A 196 14.70 5.20 -19.11
C ASP A 196 15.70 6.35 -18.84
N ASP A 197 16.74 6.06 -18.06
CA ASP A 197 17.75 7.04 -17.62
C ASP A 197 18.46 7.70 -18.80
N ALA A 198 18.82 6.95 -19.85
CA ALA A 198 19.49 7.51 -21.02
C ALA A 198 18.56 8.45 -21.80
N ARG A 199 17.25 8.17 -21.82
CA ARG A 199 16.23 9.09 -22.36
C ARG A 199 16.08 10.35 -21.49
N LEU A 200 16.09 10.22 -20.17
CA LEU A 200 16.00 11.36 -19.24
C LEU A 200 17.21 12.30 -19.36
N VAL A 201 18.43 11.74 -19.41
CA VAL A 201 19.66 12.52 -19.60
C VAL A 201 19.62 13.28 -20.93
N ARG A 202 19.20 12.63 -22.02
CA ARG A 202 19.02 13.30 -23.33
C ARG A 202 17.99 14.42 -23.28
N ALA A 203 16.87 14.21 -22.59
CA ALA A 203 15.84 15.22 -22.43
C ALA A 203 16.37 16.46 -21.68
N VAL A 204 17.12 16.28 -20.59
CA VAL A 204 17.75 17.38 -19.85
C VAL A 204 18.81 18.11 -20.68
N HIS A 205 19.60 17.35 -21.45
CA HIS A 205 20.62 17.92 -22.33
C HIS A 205 20.01 18.86 -23.38
N ALA A 206 18.87 18.45 -23.98
CA ALA A 206 18.14 19.24 -24.96
C ALA A 206 17.34 20.41 -24.35
N ASP A 207 16.87 20.29 -23.11
CA ASP A 207 16.08 21.32 -22.43
C ASP A 207 16.97 22.48 -21.94
N ARG A 208 16.88 23.64 -22.60
CA ARG A 208 17.60 24.87 -22.23
C ARG A 208 17.09 25.49 -20.92
N THR A 209 15.88 25.17 -20.51
CA THR A 209 15.21 25.69 -19.31
C THR A 209 15.39 24.80 -18.07
N ALA A 210 16.14 23.71 -18.18
CA ALA A 210 16.40 22.82 -17.06
C ALA A 210 17.10 23.58 -15.91
N THR A 211 16.48 23.52 -14.73
CA THR A 211 17.00 24.16 -13.49
C THR A 211 18.26 23.44 -12.97
N ALA A 212 18.93 24.05 -12.00
CA ALA A 212 20.09 23.45 -11.33
C ALA A 212 19.79 22.07 -10.72
N GLU A 213 18.58 21.87 -10.21
CA GLU A 213 18.15 20.59 -9.65
C GLU A 213 18.05 19.48 -10.72
N HIS A 214 17.44 19.79 -11.87
CA HIS A 214 17.36 18.85 -12.99
C HIS A 214 18.75 18.52 -13.55
N LEU A 215 19.66 19.50 -13.60
CA LEU A 215 21.03 19.28 -14.03
C LEU A 215 21.79 18.36 -13.07
N LYS A 216 21.62 18.54 -11.75
CA LYS A 216 22.20 17.65 -10.73
C LYS A 216 21.65 16.23 -10.86
N ALA A 217 20.34 16.08 -10.97
CA ALA A 217 19.71 14.78 -11.14
C ALA A 217 20.22 14.05 -12.39
N ALA A 218 20.32 14.75 -13.53
CA ALA A 218 20.87 14.18 -14.75
C ALA A 218 22.33 13.74 -14.57
N LEU A 219 23.17 14.55 -13.91
CA LEU A 219 24.55 14.20 -13.63
C LEU A 219 24.67 12.95 -12.74
N THR A 220 23.78 12.78 -11.75
CA THR A 220 23.72 11.55 -10.95
C THR A 220 23.43 10.33 -11.83
N LEU A 221 22.48 10.43 -12.76
CA LEU A 221 22.17 9.34 -13.70
C LEU A 221 23.32 9.05 -14.67
N THR A 222 24.06 10.07 -15.13
CA THR A 222 25.21 9.82 -16.01
C THR A 222 26.31 9.00 -15.35
N ALA A 223 26.44 9.06 -14.02
CA ALA A 223 27.44 8.30 -13.28
C ALA A 223 27.16 6.78 -13.28
N THR A 224 25.90 6.39 -13.47
CA THR A 224 25.46 4.98 -13.55
C THR A 224 25.34 4.47 -14.98
N LEU A 225 25.51 5.34 -15.98
CA LEU A 225 25.37 5.02 -17.41
C LEU A 225 26.75 4.96 -18.09
N PRO A 226 27.32 3.76 -18.31
CA PRO A 226 28.71 3.59 -18.78
C PRO A 226 28.96 4.16 -20.19
N ASP A 227 27.92 4.25 -21.02
CA ASP A 227 28.03 4.71 -22.42
C ASP A 227 27.67 6.19 -22.61
N THR A 228 27.54 6.96 -21.52
CA THR A 228 27.27 8.39 -21.64
C THR A 228 28.48 9.12 -22.22
N PRO A 229 28.36 9.83 -23.36
CA PRO A 229 29.50 10.55 -23.93
C PRO A 229 30.02 11.64 -22.98
N GLU A 230 31.33 11.70 -22.74
CA GLU A 230 31.93 12.69 -21.82
C GLU A 230 31.60 14.15 -22.20
N ALA A 231 31.38 14.42 -23.49
CA ALA A 231 30.91 15.71 -23.97
C ALA A 231 29.55 16.13 -23.37
N VAL A 232 28.62 15.18 -23.20
CA VAL A 232 27.30 15.42 -22.58
C VAL A 232 27.49 15.75 -21.11
N THR A 233 28.26 14.94 -20.38
CA THR A 233 28.55 15.15 -18.96
C THR A 233 29.24 16.49 -18.71
N SER A 234 30.25 16.82 -19.50
CA SER A 234 30.97 18.09 -19.44
C SER A 234 30.07 19.29 -19.71
N GLN A 235 29.18 19.20 -20.70
CA GLN A 235 28.23 20.27 -21.00
C GLN A 235 27.20 20.47 -19.87
N LEU A 236 26.69 19.40 -19.28
CA LEU A 236 25.79 19.46 -18.11
C LEU A 236 26.48 20.12 -16.91
N ARG A 237 27.73 19.74 -16.60
CA ARG A 237 28.54 20.38 -15.53
C ARG A 237 28.75 21.87 -15.79
N ALA A 238 29.09 22.25 -17.03
CA ALA A 238 29.29 23.64 -17.42
C ALA A 238 28.01 24.48 -17.31
N ARG A 239 26.85 23.89 -17.61
CA ARG A 239 25.54 24.53 -17.39
C ARG A 239 25.27 24.70 -15.90
N LEU A 240 25.47 23.67 -15.09
CA LEU A 240 25.23 23.72 -13.64
C LEU A 240 26.03 24.82 -12.95
N ARG A 241 27.32 24.99 -13.31
CA ARG A 241 28.18 26.07 -12.78
C ARG A 241 27.70 27.48 -13.11
N ARG A 242 26.89 27.65 -14.16
CA ARG A 242 26.32 28.95 -14.56
C ARG A 242 24.95 29.22 -13.95
N SER A 243 24.35 28.22 -13.31
CA SER A 243 23.01 28.28 -12.71
C SER A 243 23.03 28.50 -11.19
N GLY A 244 24.22 28.57 -10.57
CA GLY A 244 24.43 28.94 -9.18
C GLY A 244 25.21 30.24 -9.09
#